data_AF-A0A922FWY0-F1
#
_entry.id   AF-A0A922FWY0-F1
#
_cell.length_a   1.000
_cell.length_b   1.000
_cell.length_c   1.000
_cell.angle_alpha   90.00
_cell.angle_beta   90.00
_cell.angle_gamma   90.00
#
_symmetry.space_group_name_H-M   'P 1'
#
loop_
_entity.id
_entity.type
_entity.pdbx_description
1 polymer ?
#
loop_
_entity_poly.entity_id
_entity_poly.type
_entity_poly.pdbx_seq_one_letter_code
_entity_poly.pdbx_strand_id
1 'polypeptide(L)'
;MTQPLDPIKPISKLSLSSSFAPKSFPKLQPLSLPSSIPKTSLSFKLQSSSQSQNPNPPPFFDLAKTLISVLRIVPDWADGVKERGMRQSRTLYNHEEWVHHRSSLRHLRHVFSSLSSRVILSLVPPVIAFTSFAVLIAVYNSAVSLHWLPGFLPVLKASSLPYQLTAPALALLLVFRTEASYSRFEEGRKAWIKVISVTNDLATQVISGVDISGNDAPLKKALLQYIMAFPVSLKSKCSVM
;
A
#
# COMPACT_ATOMS: atom_id res chain seq x y z
N MET A 1 61.13 15.64 27.11
CA MET A 1 60.84 16.21 28.45
C MET A 1 59.33 16.44 28.51
N THR A 2 58.59 15.42 28.95
CA THR A 2 58.03 15.27 30.32
C THR A 2 56.89 16.25 30.57
N GLN A 3 55.66 15.91 30.95
CA GLN A 3 54.83 14.71 31.11
C GLN A 3 53.40 15.29 31.37
N PRO A 4 52.30 14.62 31.00
CA PRO A 4 50.93 15.17 31.12
C PRO A 4 50.30 14.90 32.50
N LEU A 5 49.20 15.58 32.82
CA LEU A 5 48.42 15.40 34.06
C LEU A 5 46.92 15.23 33.74
N ASP A 6 46.51 13.97 33.56
CA ASP A 6 45.52 13.22 34.36
C ASP A 6 44.05 13.72 34.57
N PRO A 7 43.11 12.79 34.89
CA PRO A 7 41.95 12.54 34.01
C PRO A 7 40.58 12.71 34.68
N ILE A 8 39.52 12.88 33.87
CA ILE A 8 38.13 12.92 34.36
C ILE A 8 37.40 11.60 34.03
N LYS A 9 36.86 11.04 35.11
CA LYS A 9 36.27 9.73 35.35
C LYS A 9 34.92 9.50 34.61
N PRO A 10 34.59 8.26 34.20
CA PRO A 10 33.34 7.93 33.52
C PRO A 10 32.14 7.81 34.48
N ILE A 11 30.99 8.34 34.06
CA ILE A 11 29.71 8.27 34.80
C ILE A 11 29.08 6.88 34.62
N SER A 12 28.72 6.30 35.76
CA SER A 12 28.22 4.95 35.99
C SER A 12 26.84 4.68 35.38
N LYS A 13 26.70 3.46 34.83
CA LYS A 13 25.46 2.83 34.37
C LYS A 13 24.45 2.70 35.51
N LEU A 14 23.27 3.31 35.36
CA LEU A 14 22.11 3.07 36.23
C LEU A 14 21.37 1.81 35.75
N SER A 15 21.62 0.72 36.48
CA SER A 15 20.84 -0.52 36.42
C SER A 15 19.67 -0.40 37.39
N LEU A 16 18.46 -0.17 36.90
CA LEU A 16 17.23 -0.26 37.67
C LEU A 16 16.59 -1.64 37.45
N SER A 17 16.97 -2.57 38.32
CA SER A 17 16.25 -3.83 38.56
C SER A 17 15.02 -3.50 39.40
N SER A 18 13.83 -3.92 38.97
CA SER A 18 12.66 -4.00 39.83
C SER A 18 12.19 -5.45 39.86
N SER A 19 12.38 -6.09 41.02
CA SER A 19 11.83 -7.41 41.30
C SER A 19 10.36 -7.26 41.62
N PHE A 20 9.49 -7.89 40.82
CA PHE A 20 8.10 -8.12 41.19
C PHE A 20 7.89 -9.63 41.30
N ALA A 21 7.67 -10.10 42.52
CA ALA A 21 7.36 -11.49 42.84
C ALA A 21 5.84 -11.63 43.05
N PRO A 22 5.16 -12.52 42.33
CA PRO A 22 3.88 -13.08 42.78
C PRO A 22 4.09 -14.46 43.40
N LYS A 23 3.24 -14.71 44.40
CA LYS A 23 3.30 -15.77 45.40
C LYS A 23 3.01 -17.18 44.82
N SER A 24 3.45 -18.15 45.61
CA SER A 24 3.49 -19.60 45.44
C SER A 24 2.18 -20.31 45.05
N PHE A 25 2.38 -21.40 44.30
CA PHE A 25 1.50 -22.50 43.89
C PHE A 25 0.56 -23.07 44.98
N PRO A 26 -0.46 -23.84 44.55
CA PRO A 26 -0.36 -25.27 44.87
C PRO A 26 -0.39 -26.22 43.65
N LYS A 27 0.37 -27.27 43.89
CA LYS A 27 0.74 -28.48 43.16
C LYS A 27 -0.43 -29.40 42.80
N LEU A 28 -0.44 -29.94 41.58
CA LEU A 28 -0.93 -31.28 41.22
C LEU A 28 -0.03 -31.83 40.09
N GLN A 29 0.59 -32.99 40.34
CA GLN A 29 1.43 -33.76 39.40
C GLN A 29 0.58 -34.90 38.75
N PRO A 30 1.15 -35.87 38.01
CA PRO A 30 1.45 -35.83 36.58
C PRO A 30 0.87 -37.06 35.83
N LEU A 31 0.77 -37.07 34.49
CA LEU A 31 0.96 -38.34 33.75
C LEU A 31 1.17 -38.21 32.23
N SER A 32 2.19 -38.96 31.78
CA SER A 32 2.36 -39.67 30.49
C SER A 32 2.44 -38.90 29.16
N LEU A 33 3.69 -38.78 28.67
CA LEU A 33 4.07 -39.02 27.28
C LEU A 33 3.59 -40.43 26.83
N PRO A 34 3.21 -40.63 25.56
CA PRO A 34 4.22 -41.09 24.60
C PRO A 34 4.09 -40.57 23.15
N SER A 35 5.25 -40.51 22.50
CA SER A 35 5.55 -40.72 21.08
C SER A 35 4.40 -40.85 20.06
N SER A 36 4.45 -40.05 18.99
CA SER A 36 4.57 -40.58 17.62
C SER A 36 4.71 -39.42 16.62
N ILE A 37 5.75 -39.49 15.80
CA ILE A 37 5.94 -38.66 14.61
C ILE A 37 5.29 -39.42 13.45
N PRO A 38 4.28 -38.89 12.74
CA PRO A 38 3.98 -39.37 11.40
C PRO A 38 4.66 -38.43 10.40
N LYS A 39 5.71 -38.95 9.75
CA LYS A 39 6.10 -38.53 8.41
C LYS A 39 4.97 -38.97 7.47
N THR A 40 4.29 -38.05 6.81
CA THR A 40 3.42 -38.41 5.68
C THR A 40 3.77 -37.56 4.47
N SER A 41 4.40 -38.24 3.52
CA SER A 41 4.61 -37.84 2.14
C SER A 41 3.31 -37.31 1.52
N LEU A 42 3.35 -36.09 0.99
CA LEU A 42 2.31 -35.60 0.11
C LEU A 42 2.50 -36.25 -1.27
N SER A 43 1.80 -37.36 -1.49
CA SER A 43 1.61 -37.95 -2.82
C SER A 43 0.60 -37.11 -3.58
N PHE A 44 1.03 -36.48 -4.68
CA PHE A 44 0.13 -35.85 -5.65
C PHE A 44 -0.68 -36.94 -6.35
N LYS A 45 -1.92 -37.15 -5.93
CA LYS A 45 -2.88 -37.97 -6.67
C LYS A 45 -3.89 -37.03 -7.34
N LEU A 46 -3.63 -36.73 -8.60
CA LEU A 46 -4.63 -36.14 -9.48
C LEU A 46 -5.65 -37.24 -9.79
N GLN A 47 -6.79 -37.22 -9.11
CA GLN A 47 -7.93 -38.07 -9.47
C GLN A 47 -9.00 -37.21 -10.13
N SER A 48 -9.08 -37.34 -11.45
CA SER A 48 -10.27 -37.03 -12.25
C SER A 48 -11.29 -38.16 -12.08
N SER A 49 -12.51 -37.85 -11.64
CA SER A 49 -13.67 -38.72 -11.87
C SER A 49 -14.97 -37.91 -12.00
N SER A 50 -15.49 -37.90 -13.23
CA SER A 50 -16.90 -38.01 -13.63
C SER A 50 -18.04 -37.51 -12.73
N GLN A 51 -18.70 -36.46 -13.25
CA GLN A 51 -20.13 -36.38 -13.58
C GLN A 51 -21.18 -36.27 -12.45
N SER A 52 -21.79 -35.09 -12.34
CA SER A 52 -23.22 -34.91 -12.06
C SER A 52 -23.76 -33.73 -12.87
N GLN A 53 -24.83 -33.98 -13.62
CA GLN A 53 -25.46 -33.08 -14.58
C GLN A 53 -26.20 -31.92 -13.89
N ASN A 54 -25.95 -30.67 -14.31
CA ASN A 54 -26.94 -29.58 -14.38
C ASN A 54 -26.38 -28.44 -15.27
N PRO A 55 -27.22 -27.59 -15.90
CA PRO A 55 -26.91 -26.94 -17.17
C PRO A 55 -25.80 -25.90 -17.04
N ASN A 56 -24.79 -26.05 -17.91
CA ASN A 56 -23.59 -25.22 -17.91
C ASN A 56 -23.90 -23.78 -18.36
N PRO A 57 -23.43 -22.75 -17.63
CA PRO A 57 -23.13 -21.45 -18.22
C PRO A 57 -21.88 -21.56 -19.15
N PRO A 58 -21.67 -20.61 -20.08
CA PRO A 58 -20.73 -20.78 -21.20
C PRO A 58 -19.26 -20.99 -20.78
N PRO A 59 -18.43 -21.66 -21.61
CA PRO A 59 -17.07 -22.15 -21.29
C PRO A 59 -16.06 -21.07 -20.87
N PHE A 60 -16.37 -19.79 -21.13
CA PHE A 60 -15.57 -18.66 -20.67
C PHE A 60 -15.58 -18.49 -19.15
N PHE A 61 -16.67 -18.91 -18.48
CA PHE A 61 -16.79 -18.78 -17.02
C PHE A 61 -15.87 -19.76 -16.26
N ASP A 62 -15.56 -20.91 -16.83
CA ASP A 62 -14.71 -21.90 -16.14
C ASP A 62 -13.25 -21.50 -16.17
N LEU A 63 -12.71 -21.04 -17.31
CA LEU A 63 -11.32 -20.59 -17.41
C LEU A 63 -11.03 -19.42 -16.45
N ALA A 64 -11.95 -18.46 -16.36
CA ALA A 64 -11.85 -17.35 -15.43
C ALA A 64 -11.79 -17.83 -13.97
N LYS A 65 -12.64 -18.78 -13.57
CA LYS A 65 -12.61 -19.38 -12.23
C LYS A 65 -11.31 -20.12 -11.97
N THR A 66 -10.78 -20.86 -12.94
CA THR A 66 -9.50 -21.58 -12.80
C THR A 66 -8.34 -20.62 -12.63
N LEU A 67 -8.28 -19.55 -13.43
CA LEU A 67 -7.26 -18.51 -13.29
C LEU A 67 -7.35 -17.81 -11.94
N ILE A 68 -8.55 -17.43 -11.50
CA ILE A 68 -8.78 -16.80 -10.19
C ILE A 68 -8.34 -17.74 -9.06
N SER A 69 -8.64 -19.03 -9.17
CA SER A 69 -8.18 -20.03 -8.21
C SER A 69 -6.65 -20.11 -8.18
N VAL A 70 -6.00 -20.18 -9.34
CA VAL A 70 -4.54 -20.26 -9.47
C VAL A 70 -3.84 -19.00 -8.94
N LEU A 71 -4.38 -17.82 -9.22
CA LEU A 71 -3.90 -16.54 -8.70
C LEU A 71 -4.03 -16.42 -7.18
N ARG A 72 -4.98 -17.15 -6.56
CA ARG A 72 -5.17 -17.15 -5.10
C ARG A 72 -4.26 -18.15 -4.37
N ILE A 73 -3.77 -19.19 -5.05
CA ILE A 73 -2.88 -20.22 -4.48
C ILE A 73 -1.57 -19.65 -3.94
N VAL A 74 -0.96 -18.67 -4.63
CA VAL A 74 0.34 -18.09 -4.22
C VAL A 74 0.21 -17.24 -2.94
N PRO A 75 -0.77 -16.33 -2.82
CA PRO A 75 -1.07 -15.63 -1.57
C PRO A 75 -1.39 -16.57 -0.40
N ASP A 76 -2.24 -17.57 -0.63
CA ASP A 76 -2.69 -18.50 0.42
C ASP A 76 -1.52 -19.40 0.90
N TRP A 77 -0.65 -19.83 -0.02
CA TRP A 77 0.58 -20.55 0.33
C TRP A 77 1.55 -19.69 1.15
N ALA A 78 1.73 -18.43 0.78
CA ALA A 78 2.60 -17.50 1.51
C ALA A 78 2.08 -17.23 2.93
N ASP A 79 0.77 -17.19 3.12
CA ASP A 79 0.14 -17.05 4.43
C ASP A 79 0.31 -18.34 5.27
N GLY A 80 0.17 -19.52 4.67
CA GLY A 80 0.46 -20.81 5.34
C GLY A 80 1.94 -21.03 5.72
N VAL A 81 2.88 -20.49 4.95
CA VAL A 81 4.32 -20.52 5.29
C VAL A 81 4.61 -19.61 6.51
N LYS A 82 4.00 -18.44 6.59
CA LYS A 82 4.16 -17.51 7.72
C LYS A 82 3.57 -18.04 9.02
N GLU A 83 2.52 -18.86 8.94
CA GLU A 83 1.86 -19.48 10.10
C GLU A 83 2.74 -20.58 10.74
N ARG A 84 3.48 -21.34 9.94
CA ARG A 84 4.38 -22.40 10.44
C ARG A 84 5.46 -21.89 11.41
N GLY A 85 5.89 -20.63 11.27
CA GLY A 85 6.92 -20.01 12.13
C GLY A 85 6.38 -19.30 13.38
N MET A 86 5.06 -19.15 13.54
CA MET A 86 4.46 -18.22 14.52
C MET A 86 3.55 -18.87 15.56
N ARG A 87 3.69 -20.18 15.80
CA ARG A 87 2.97 -20.95 16.83
C ARG A 87 3.35 -20.62 18.29
N GLN A 88 3.96 -19.45 18.55
CA GLN A 88 4.24 -18.98 19.91
C GLN A 88 3.23 -17.90 20.31
N SER A 89 2.42 -18.21 21.31
CA SER A 89 1.35 -17.37 21.84
C SER A 89 1.91 -16.05 22.38
N ARG A 90 1.51 -14.92 21.78
CA ARG A 90 1.73 -13.57 22.31
C ARG A 90 0.46 -13.12 23.02
N THR A 91 0.55 -12.89 24.31
CA THR A 91 -0.58 -12.74 25.25
C THR A 91 -1.31 -11.38 25.23
N LEU A 92 -1.00 -10.49 24.28
CA LEU A 92 -1.55 -9.13 24.23
C LEU A 92 -2.34 -8.80 22.96
N TYR A 93 -2.57 -9.77 22.07
CA TYR A 93 -3.44 -9.63 20.91
C TYR A 93 -4.45 -10.78 20.89
N ASN A 94 -5.74 -10.48 20.75
CA ASN A 94 -6.76 -11.50 20.51
C ASN A 94 -6.43 -12.24 19.20
N HIS A 95 -6.36 -13.57 19.25
CA HIS A 95 -5.90 -14.37 18.10
C HIS A 95 -6.86 -14.29 16.89
N GLU A 96 -8.15 -14.07 17.16
CA GLU A 96 -9.23 -13.99 16.17
C GLU A 96 -9.06 -12.77 15.25
N GLU A 97 -8.68 -11.61 15.80
CA GLU A 97 -8.61 -10.35 15.04
C GLU A 97 -7.36 -10.24 14.16
N TRP A 98 -6.30 -10.97 14.52
CA TRP A 98 -5.01 -10.92 13.83
C TRP A 98 -5.00 -11.71 12.52
N VAL A 99 -5.73 -12.84 12.47
CA VAL A 99 -5.93 -13.62 11.22
C VAL A 99 -6.63 -12.75 10.18
N HIS A 100 -7.63 -11.97 10.59
CA HIS A 100 -8.36 -11.07 9.69
C HIS A 100 -7.52 -9.86 9.23
N HIS A 101 -6.63 -9.35 10.09
CA HIS A 101 -5.72 -8.27 9.72
C HIS A 101 -4.54 -8.70 8.83
N ARG A 102 -4.19 -9.99 8.73
CA ARG A 102 -2.93 -10.41 8.07
C ARG A 102 -2.99 -10.63 6.55
N SER A 103 -4.17 -10.64 5.93
CA SER A 103 -4.36 -10.99 4.51
C SER A 103 -3.24 -10.45 3.60
N SER A 104 -2.43 -11.34 3.01
CA SER A 104 -1.35 -10.95 2.07
C SER A 104 -1.89 -10.23 0.83
N LEU A 105 -3.14 -10.54 0.46
CA LEU A 105 -3.94 -9.88 -0.57
C LEU A 105 -4.29 -8.41 -0.26
N ARG A 106 -3.96 -7.88 0.92
CA ARG A 106 -4.20 -6.47 1.27
C ARG A 106 -3.58 -5.53 0.22
N HIS A 107 -2.31 -5.73 -0.09
CA HIS A 107 -1.59 -4.89 -1.05
C HIS A 107 -2.17 -5.01 -2.45
N LEU A 108 -2.52 -6.23 -2.87
CA LEU A 108 -3.15 -6.45 -4.18
C LEU A 108 -4.53 -5.80 -4.25
N ARG A 109 -5.37 -5.92 -3.21
CA ARG A 109 -6.66 -5.22 -3.14
C ARG A 109 -6.49 -3.70 -3.24
N HIS A 110 -5.49 -3.13 -2.58
CA HIS A 110 -5.20 -1.70 -2.69
C HIS A 110 -4.65 -1.32 -4.07
N VAL A 111 -3.83 -2.16 -4.70
CA VAL A 111 -3.35 -1.94 -6.07
C VAL A 111 -4.53 -2.00 -7.04
N PHE A 112 -5.37 -3.03 -7.00
CA PHE A 112 -6.56 -3.13 -7.86
C PHE A 112 -7.57 -2.02 -7.62
N SER A 113 -7.77 -1.61 -6.36
CA SER A 113 -8.60 -0.46 -6.04
C SER A 113 -7.99 0.85 -6.53
N SER A 114 -6.66 0.98 -6.48
CA SER A 114 -5.93 2.14 -6.99
C SER A 114 -5.98 2.20 -8.52
N LEU A 115 -5.94 1.05 -9.20
CA LEU A 115 -6.12 0.91 -10.66
C LEU A 115 -7.47 1.44 -11.16
N SER A 116 -8.47 1.59 -10.27
CA SER A 116 -9.76 2.21 -10.61
C SER A 116 -9.74 3.74 -10.50
N SER A 117 -8.59 4.36 -10.23
CA SER A 117 -8.44 5.82 -10.15
C SER A 117 -8.69 6.48 -11.52
N ARG A 118 -9.28 7.68 -11.48
CA ARG A 118 -9.54 8.54 -12.66
C ARG A 118 -8.29 8.72 -13.53
N VAL A 119 -7.11 8.79 -12.92
CA VAL A 119 -5.83 8.92 -13.65
C VAL A 119 -5.55 7.69 -14.50
N ILE A 120 -5.79 6.50 -13.97
CA ILE A 120 -5.52 5.24 -14.68
C ILE A 120 -6.59 4.99 -15.73
N LEU A 121 -7.85 5.32 -15.43
CA LEU A 121 -8.92 5.35 -16.42
C LEU A 121 -8.63 6.32 -17.58
N SER A 122 -8.00 7.47 -17.30
CA SER A 122 -7.57 8.40 -18.35
C SER A 122 -6.40 7.87 -19.20
N LEU A 123 -5.63 6.92 -18.69
CA LEU A 123 -4.56 6.24 -19.42
C LEU A 123 -5.07 5.08 -20.30
N VAL A 124 -6.29 4.58 -20.07
CA VAL A 124 -6.84 3.47 -20.84
C VAL A 124 -6.94 3.77 -22.35
N PRO A 125 -7.51 4.91 -22.81
CA PRO A 125 -7.59 5.21 -24.23
C PRO A 125 -6.24 5.25 -24.98
N PRO A 126 -5.19 5.95 -24.50
CA PRO A 126 -3.90 5.95 -25.20
C PRO A 126 -3.22 4.58 -25.19
N VAL A 127 -3.31 3.82 -24.09
CA VAL A 127 -2.70 2.47 -24.01
C VAL A 127 -3.37 1.51 -24.99
N ILE A 128 -4.70 1.54 -25.11
CA ILE A 128 -5.43 0.71 -26.07
C ILE A 128 -5.04 1.10 -27.50
N ALA A 129 -4.93 2.40 -27.80
CA ALA A 129 -4.51 2.87 -29.12
C ALA A 129 -3.14 2.31 -29.51
N PHE A 130 -2.12 2.46 -28.66
CA PHE A 130 -0.78 1.93 -28.93
C PHE A 130 -0.74 0.41 -29.01
N THR A 131 -1.50 -0.28 -28.15
CA THR A 131 -1.58 -1.75 -28.16
C THR A 131 -2.25 -2.25 -29.44
N SER A 132 -3.33 -1.62 -29.88
CA SER A 132 -4.02 -1.96 -31.13
C SER A 132 -3.10 -1.75 -32.33
N PHE A 133 -2.34 -0.66 -32.35
CA PHE A 133 -1.34 -0.39 -33.38
C PHE A 133 -0.21 -1.44 -33.40
N ALA A 134 0.30 -1.82 -32.23
CA ALA A 134 1.31 -2.87 -32.11
C ALA A 134 0.78 -4.23 -32.59
N VAL A 135 -0.46 -4.58 -32.24
CA VAL A 135 -1.13 -5.81 -32.70
C VAL A 135 -1.30 -5.79 -34.21
N LEU A 136 -1.71 -4.67 -34.81
CA LEU A 136 -1.84 -4.55 -36.27
C LEU A 136 -0.49 -4.80 -36.98
N ILE A 137 0.60 -4.21 -36.48
CA ILE A 137 1.94 -4.44 -37.03
C ILE A 137 2.37 -5.89 -36.86
N ALA A 138 2.12 -6.49 -35.70
CA ALA A 138 2.48 -7.89 -35.42
C ALA A 138 1.71 -8.86 -36.33
N VAL A 139 0.41 -8.64 -36.52
CA VAL A 139 -0.44 -9.42 -37.44
C VAL A 139 0.06 -9.27 -38.87
N TYR A 140 0.36 -8.04 -39.31
CA TYR A 140 0.92 -7.78 -40.64
C TYR A 140 2.24 -8.54 -40.86
N ASN A 141 3.20 -8.39 -39.95
CA ASN A 141 4.49 -9.07 -40.06
C ASN A 141 4.35 -10.60 -40.02
N SER A 142 3.38 -11.13 -39.26
CA SER A 142 3.09 -12.57 -39.22
C SER A 142 2.49 -13.06 -40.55
N ALA A 143 1.58 -12.30 -41.16
CA ALA A 143 0.96 -12.64 -42.44
C ALA A 143 1.95 -12.60 -43.61
N VAL A 144 2.88 -11.66 -43.61
CA VAL A 144 4.02 -11.61 -44.57
C VAL A 144 4.93 -12.82 -44.39
N SER A 145 5.21 -13.23 -43.14
CA SER A 145 6.07 -14.39 -42.85
C SER A 145 5.44 -15.74 -43.26
N LEU A 146 4.11 -15.82 -43.26
CA LEU A 146 3.35 -17.01 -43.71
C LEU A 146 3.09 -17.04 -45.22
N HIS A 147 3.72 -16.14 -45.99
CA HIS A 147 3.54 -15.99 -47.45
C HIS A 147 2.07 -15.78 -47.90
N TRP A 148 1.20 -15.31 -47.00
CA TRP A 148 -0.20 -15.02 -47.33
C TRP A 148 -0.35 -13.76 -48.21
N LEU A 149 0.64 -12.87 -48.16
CA LEU A 149 0.68 -11.64 -48.95
C LEU A 149 1.69 -11.74 -50.11
N PRO A 150 1.44 -11.08 -51.25
CA PRO A 150 2.35 -11.05 -52.39
C PRO A 150 3.71 -10.46 -52.00
N GLY A 151 4.80 -11.09 -52.46
CA GLY A 151 6.19 -10.84 -52.04
C GLY A 151 6.78 -9.46 -52.35
N PHE A 152 5.95 -8.51 -52.82
CA PHE A 152 6.31 -7.10 -52.97
C PHE A 152 6.39 -6.35 -51.63
N LEU A 153 5.73 -6.85 -50.57
CA LEU A 153 5.61 -6.14 -49.31
C LEU A 153 6.77 -6.46 -48.33
N PRO A 154 7.55 -5.44 -47.90
CA PRO A 154 8.65 -5.65 -46.96
C PRO A 154 8.17 -5.77 -45.50
N VAL A 155 8.97 -6.48 -44.69
CA VAL A 155 8.78 -6.59 -43.24
C VAL A 155 9.08 -5.25 -42.58
N LEU A 156 8.16 -4.76 -41.74
CA LEU A 156 8.33 -3.52 -41.00
C LEU A 156 9.33 -3.75 -39.85
N LYS A 157 10.49 -3.08 -39.92
CA LYS A 157 11.52 -3.10 -38.86
C LYS A 157 11.79 -1.68 -38.36
N ALA A 158 11.80 -1.52 -37.04
CA ALA A 158 12.21 -0.29 -36.39
C ALA A 158 13.65 -0.43 -35.86
N SER A 159 14.46 0.62 -35.98
CA SER A 159 15.80 0.67 -35.39
C SER A 159 15.73 0.87 -33.88
N SER A 160 16.54 0.14 -33.12
CA SER A 160 16.59 0.20 -31.64
C SER A 160 17.45 1.36 -31.10
N LEU A 161 18.28 1.97 -31.94
CA LEU A 161 19.23 3.02 -31.55
C LEU A 161 18.55 4.28 -30.97
N PRO A 162 17.47 4.82 -31.57
CA PRO A 162 16.75 5.95 -31.00
C PRO A 162 16.15 5.63 -29.63
N TYR A 163 15.66 4.40 -29.43
CA TYR A 163 15.06 3.97 -28.17
C TYR A 163 16.10 3.92 -27.03
N GLN A 164 17.32 3.44 -27.32
CA GLN A 164 18.40 3.37 -26.35
C GLN A 164 18.85 4.76 -25.86
N LEU A 165 18.88 5.75 -26.74
CA LEU A 165 19.32 7.11 -26.39
C LEU A 165 18.19 7.94 -25.73
N THR A 166 16.94 7.73 -26.15
CA THR A 166 15.81 8.52 -25.65
C THR A 166 15.26 8.01 -24.33
N ALA A 167 15.31 6.70 -24.05
CA ALA A 167 14.75 6.16 -22.81
C ALA A 167 15.38 6.76 -21.53
N PRO A 168 16.73 6.90 -21.42
CA PRO A 168 17.35 7.56 -20.27
C PRO A 168 16.99 9.05 -20.18
N ALA A 169 16.93 9.74 -21.32
CA ALA A 169 16.55 11.15 -21.36
C ALA A 169 15.11 11.36 -20.88
N LEU A 170 14.16 10.55 -21.34
CA LEU A 170 12.76 10.58 -20.89
C LEU A 170 12.64 10.24 -19.40
N ALA A 171 13.42 9.29 -18.90
CA ALA A 171 13.45 8.96 -17.47
C ALA A 171 13.95 10.13 -16.61
N LEU A 172 15.04 10.80 -17.02
CA LEU A 172 15.58 11.96 -16.33
C LEU A 172 14.62 13.17 -16.37
N LEU A 173 13.98 13.41 -17.51
CA LEU A 173 12.96 14.46 -17.62
C LEU A 173 11.75 14.16 -16.74
N LEU A 174 11.32 12.89 -16.66
CA LEU A 174 10.21 12.48 -15.82
C LEU A 174 10.51 12.70 -14.34
N VAL A 175 11.70 12.30 -13.85
CA VAL A 175 12.06 12.50 -12.44
C VAL A 175 12.14 13.99 -12.08
N PHE A 176 12.74 14.83 -12.91
CA PHE A 176 12.77 16.27 -12.65
C PHE A 176 11.37 16.89 -12.67
N ARG A 177 10.49 16.39 -13.55
CA ARG A 177 9.08 16.82 -13.57
C ARG A 177 8.34 16.41 -12.30
N THR A 178 8.53 15.19 -11.81
CA THR A 178 7.86 14.70 -10.60
C THR A 178 8.39 15.38 -9.34
N GLU A 179 9.70 15.65 -9.26
CA GLU A 179 10.30 16.41 -8.16
C GLU A 179 9.74 17.83 -8.07
N ALA A 180 9.68 18.56 -9.18
CA ALA A 180 9.11 19.90 -9.21
C ALA A 180 7.61 19.91 -8.85
N SER A 181 6.86 18.91 -9.30
CA SER A 181 5.44 18.74 -8.97
C SER A 181 5.25 18.43 -7.48
N TYR A 182 6.13 17.60 -6.91
CA TYR A 182 6.13 17.25 -5.50
C TYR A 182 6.45 18.46 -4.61
N SER A 183 7.42 19.30 -4.97
CA SER A 183 7.71 20.54 -4.24
C SER A 183 6.48 21.43 -4.10
N ARG A 184 5.76 21.66 -5.21
CA ARG A 184 4.53 22.48 -5.22
C ARG A 184 3.42 21.87 -4.38
N PHE A 185 3.26 20.55 -4.42
CA PHE A 185 2.29 19.85 -3.59
C PHE A 185 2.60 20.01 -2.10
N GLU A 186 3.86 19.85 -1.71
CA GLU A 186 4.31 20.01 -0.33
C GLU A 186 4.20 21.47 0.15
N GLU A 187 4.50 22.44 -0.70
CA GLU A 187 4.28 23.87 -0.42
C GLU A 187 2.79 24.16 -0.15
N GLY A 188 1.88 23.62 -0.97
CA GLY A 188 0.44 23.73 -0.76
C GLY A 188 -0.03 23.12 0.56
N ARG A 189 0.47 21.92 0.89
CA ARG A 189 0.18 21.26 2.18
C ARG A 189 0.67 22.09 3.36
N LYS A 190 1.90 22.61 3.30
CA LYS A 190 2.49 23.45 4.35
C LYS A 190 1.67 24.73 4.54
N ALA A 191 1.25 25.38 3.45
CA ALA A 191 0.41 26.56 3.52
C ALA A 191 -0.95 26.28 4.17
N TRP A 192 -1.61 25.16 3.80
CA TRP A 192 -2.88 24.75 4.39
C TRP A 192 -2.77 24.47 5.90
N ILE A 193 -1.72 23.74 6.31
CA ILE A 193 -1.44 23.48 7.74
C ILE A 193 -1.20 24.80 8.49
N LYS A 194 -0.45 25.73 7.90
CA LYS A 194 -0.20 27.06 8.47
C LYS A 194 -1.50 27.83 8.68
N VAL A 195 -2.42 27.83 7.71
CA VAL A 195 -3.73 28.49 7.83
C VAL A 195 -4.52 27.91 9.01
N ILE A 196 -4.56 26.58 9.16
CA ILE A 196 -5.27 25.93 10.26
C ILE A 196 -4.65 26.30 11.61
N SER A 197 -3.31 26.27 11.73
CA SER A 197 -2.61 26.66 12.96
C SER A 197 -2.93 28.10 13.35
N VAL A 198 -2.75 29.05 12.43
CA VAL A 198 -3.00 30.47 12.68
C VAL A 198 -4.47 30.72 13.06
N THR A 199 -5.41 30.01 12.42
CA THR A 199 -6.84 30.10 12.75
C THR A 199 -7.12 29.61 14.17
N ASN A 200 -6.48 28.52 14.60
CA ASN A 200 -6.62 27.97 15.95
C ASN A 200 -5.96 28.87 17.00
N ASP A 201 -4.76 29.39 16.72
CA ASP A 201 -4.05 30.32 17.59
C ASP A 201 -4.89 31.59 17.81
N LEU A 202 -5.49 32.13 16.73
CA LEU A 202 -6.37 33.29 16.78
C LEU A 202 -7.66 32.98 17.56
N ALA A 203 -8.29 31.82 17.33
CA ALA A 203 -9.44 31.37 18.10
C ALA A 203 -9.13 31.27 19.60
N THR A 204 -7.98 30.69 19.95
CA THR A 204 -7.50 30.57 21.33
C THR A 204 -7.27 31.96 21.94
N GLN A 205 -6.65 32.88 21.20
CA GLN A 205 -6.42 34.25 21.64
C GLN A 205 -7.72 35.02 21.89
N VAL A 206 -8.77 34.80 21.08
CA VAL A 206 -10.10 35.41 21.28
C VAL A 206 -10.82 34.83 22.50
N ILE A 207 -10.63 33.53 22.78
CA ILE A 207 -11.19 32.87 23.96
C ILE A 207 -10.45 33.32 25.24
N SER A 208 -9.12 33.42 25.19
CA SER A 208 -8.28 33.81 26.33
C SER A 208 -8.21 35.32 26.56
N GLY A 209 -8.54 36.12 25.54
CA GLY A 209 -8.56 37.57 25.61
C GLY A 209 -9.68 38.05 26.53
N VAL A 210 -9.30 38.30 27.80
CA VAL A 210 -9.87 39.13 28.89
C VAL A 210 -11.40 39.28 28.92
N ASP A 211 -11.99 39.13 30.11
CA ASP A 211 -13.40 39.39 30.41
C ASP A 211 -13.83 40.79 29.98
N ILE A 212 -14.20 40.93 28.71
CA ILE A 212 -14.90 42.11 28.24
C ILE A 212 -16.27 42.00 28.90
N SER A 213 -16.49 42.85 29.89
CA SER A 213 -17.71 43.02 30.69
C SER A 213 -18.95 42.46 29.99
N GLY A 214 -19.77 41.67 30.69
CA GLY A 214 -20.74 40.67 30.19
C GLY A 214 -21.71 41.04 29.04
N ASN A 215 -21.65 42.25 28.50
CA ASN A 215 -22.28 42.73 27.29
C ASN A 215 -21.62 42.26 25.97
N ASP A 216 -20.37 41.80 25.97
CA ASP A 216 -19.58 41.58 24.73
C ASP A 216 -19.47 40.11 24.29
N ALA A 217 -20.15 39.21 24.99
CA ALA A 217 -20.32 37.80 24.61
C ALA A 217 -20.82 37.56 23.17
N PRO A 218 -21.81 38.32 22.62
CA PRO A 218 -22.26 38.10 21.25
C PRO A 218 -21.20 38.48 20.20
N LEU A 219 -20.39 39.51 20.48
CA LEU A 219 -19.31 39.96 19.59
C LEU A 219 -18.20 38.90 19.50
N LYS A 220 -17.77 38.35 20.65
CA LYS A 220 -16.78 37.25 20.69
C LYS A 220 -17.26 36.03 19.92
N LYS A 221 -18.54 35.68 20.07
CA LYS A 221 -19.16 34.55 19.34
C LYS A 221 -19.18 34.80 17.82
N ALA A 222 -19.56 35.99 17.38
CA ALA A 222 -19.55 36.35 15.96
C ALA A 222 -18.13 36.30 15.38
N LEU A 223 -17.14 36.84 16.09
CA LEU A 223 -15.73 36.81 15.67
C LEU A 223 -15.23 35.37 15.51
N LEU A 224 -15.49 34.50 16.50
CA LEU A 224 -15.11 33.08 16.44
C LEU A 224 -15.77 32.36 15.26
N GLN A 225 -17.02 32.68 14.94
CA GLN A 225 -17.70 32.15 13.76
C GLN A 225 -17.02 32.57 12.45
N TYR A 226 -16.58 33.83 12.31
CA TYR A 226 -15.83 34.27 11.13
C TYR A 226 -14.48 33.58 11.00
N ILE A 227 -13.75 33.42 12.11
CA ILE A 227 -12.46 32.72 12.16
C ILE A 227 -12.62 31.28 11.68
N MET A 228 -13.66 30.58 12.13
CA MET A 228 -13.96 29.20 11.70
C MET A 228 -14.51 29.12 10.27
N ALA A 229 -15.26 30.13 9.81
CA ALA A 229 -15.82 30.16 8.45
C ALA A 229 -14.75 30.41 7.37
N PHE A 230 -13.65 31.10 7.70
CA PHE A 230 -12.56 31.37 6.76
C PHE A 230 -11.93 30.10 6.15
N PRO A 231 -11.40 29.13 6.91
CA PRO A 231 -10.80 27.92 6.32
C PRO A 231 -11.82 27.06 5.56
N VAL A 232 -13.09 27.05 6.00
CA VAL A 232 -14.17 26.32 5.32
C VAL A 232 -14.46 26.94 3.95
N SER A 233 -14.57 28.27 3.89
CA SER A 233 -14.77 28.98 2.62
C SER A 233 -13.56 28.83 1.69
N LEU A 234 -12.33 28.89 2.23
CA LEU A 234 -11.10 28.69 1.46
C LEU A 234 -11.04 27.28 0.84
N LYS A 235 -11.40 26.24 1.59
CA LYS A 235 -11.50 24.86 1.08
C LYS A 235 -12.54 24.75 -0.04
N SER A 236 -13.72 25.33 0.16
CA SER A 236 -14.80 25.27 -0.84
C SER A 236 -14.39 25.93 -2.16
N LYS A 237 -13.71 27.09 -2.09
CA LYS A 237 -13.21 27.81 -3.26
C LYS A 237 -12.13 27.03 -3.99
N CYS A 238 -11.20 26.40 -3.26
CA CYS A 238 -10.13 25.60 -3.84
C CYS A 238 -10.61 24.25 -4.42
N SER A 239 -11.73 23.70 -3.94
CA SER A 239 -12.28 22.44 -4.45
C SER A 239 -13.09 22.60 -5.75
N VAL A 240 -13.53 23.81 -6.05
CA VAL A 240 -14.34 24.15 -7.24
C VAL A 240 -13.47 24.59 -8.42
N MET A 241 -12.21 24.94 -8.16
CA MET A 241 -11.22 25.38 -9.14
C MET A 241 -10.35 24.21 -9.58
#